data_AF-A0A6L7A6E3-F1
#
_entry.id   AF-A0A6L7A6E3-F1
#
_cell.length_a   1.000
_cell.length_b   1.000
_cell.length_c   1.000
_cell.angle_alpha   90.00
_cell.angle_beta   90.00
_cell.angle_gamma   90.00
#
_symmetry.space_group_name_H-M   'P 1'
#
loop_
_entity.id
_entity.type
_entity.pdbx_description
1 polymer ?
#
loop_
_entity_poly.entity_id
_entity_poly.type
_entity_poly.pdbx_seq_one_letter_code
_entity_poly.pdbx_strand_id
1 'polypeptide(L)'
;PNSAGNGVQVDSIRRVSNQYQVNQVWYAASDYGYYSTQQGYLSQLEAVLSDDNSSLSGGFDNFFAALNEATTSPDDSALREQVISEAGALSLRIDNTLDYIDSQSTEIISQQQAMVSQINTLTSGIASYNQQIAQAEANGDNASALYDARDQMVEELSGMMDVQVNIDDQGNYNVTLKNGQPLVSGQQSSTIALETNADGTSTMSLTFAGTTSTMTTDTGGSLGALFDYQNDVLTPLTDTINSMASQFADAVNNQLAQGYDLNGNPGEPLFIYDASNADGPLTVNPNITADELAFSSSPDESGNSDNLQALINISTEPLEIANLGSVTVGQACSSIISNIGIYSQQNQTEVDAASNVYSAAQNQQSSVSGVSMDEEAVNLITYQQIYEANLKVISAGAEIFDSVLEMCS
;
A
#
# COMPACT_ATOMS: atom_id res chain seq x y z
N PRO A 1 -49.27 -34.07 -29.44
CA PRO A 1 -48.02 -33.42 -29.88
C PRO A 1 -47.76 -32.19 -29.01
N ASN A 2 -47.25 -32.41 -27.80
CA ASN A 2 -46.84 -31.34 -26.89
C ASN A 2 -45.37 -31.02 -27.17
N SER A 3 -45.13 -29.74 -27.47
CA SER A 3 -43.85 -29.14 -27.80
C SER A 3 -42.84 -29.31 -26.66
N ALA A 4 -41.93 -30.28 -26.79
CA ALA A 4 -40.73 -30.41 -25.96
C ALA A 4 -39.62 -29.41 -26.35
N GLY A 5 -39.77 -28.67 -27.46
CA GLY A 5 -38.76 -27.72 -27.97
C GLY A 5 -38.76 -26.35 -27.28
N ASN A 6 -39.94 -25.84 -26.90
CA ASN A 6 -40.05 -24.49 -26.34
C ASN A 6 -39.60 -24.38 -24.87
N GLY A 7 -39.58 -25.46 -24.08
CA GLY A 7 -39.13 -25.40 -22.68
C GLY A 7 -37.61 -25.29 -22.56
N VAL A 8 -36.87 -26.12 -23.32
CA VAL A 8 -35.40 -26.11 -23.36
C VAL A 8 -34.84 -24.85 -23.99
N GLN A 9 -35.53 -24.28 -25.00
CA GLN A 9 -35.17 -22.98 -25.57
C GLN A 9 -35.40 -21.80 -24.60
N VAL A 10 -36.44 -21.86 -23.77
CA VAL A 10 -36.69 -20.82 -22.76
C VAL A 10 -35.67 -20.92 -21.62
N ASP A 11 -35.29 -22.14 -21.19
CA ASP A 11 -34.24 -22.34 -20.19
C ASP A 11 -32.84 -21.93 -20.70
N SER A 12 -32.49 -22.24 -21.95
CA SER A 12 -31.20 -21.83 -22.53
C SER A 12 -31.12 -20.32 -22.75
N ILE A 13 -32.20 -19.67 -23.22
CA ILE A 13 -32.25 -18.20 -23.36
C ILE A 13 -32.23 -17.51 -21.98
N ARG A 14 -32.90 -18.07 -20.96
CA ARG A 14 -32.88 -17.54 -19.58
C ARG A 14 -31.49 -17.64 -18.96
N ARG A 15 -30.76 -18.74 -19.18
CA ARG A 15 -29.40 -18.95 -18.67
C ARG A 15 -28.36 -18.07 -19.39
N VAL A 16 -28.51 -17.83 -20.70
CA VAL A 16 -27.64 -16.90 -21.46
C VAL A 16 -27.85 -15.44 -21.01
N SER A 17 -29.09 -15.01 -20.75
CA SER A 17 -29.36 -13.67 -20.20
C SER A 17 -28.86 -13.52 -18.76
N ASN A 18 -28.90 -14.60 -17.97
CA ASN A 18 -28.36 -14.65 -16.61
C ASN A 18 -26.81 -14.55 -16.63
N GLN A 19 -26.14 -15.21 -17.57
CA GLN A 19 -24.67 -15.16 -17.67
C GLN A 19 -24.13 -13.75 -17.91
N TYR A 20 -24.81 -12.92 -18.70
CA TYR A 20 -24.40 -11.53 -18.87
C TYR A 20 -24.45 -10.75 -17.54
N GLN A 21 -25.47 -10.97 -16.73
CA GLN A 21 -25.63 -10.32 -15.42
C GLN A 21 -24.61 -10.83 -14.41
N VAL A 22 -24.35 -12.13 -14.39
CA VAL A 22 -23.29 -12.76 -13.59
C VAL A 22 -21.93 -12.15 -13.93
N ASN A 23 -21.60 -12.01 -15.21
CA ASN A 23 -20.35 -11.38 -15.63
C ASN A 23 -20.25 -9.90 -15.18
N GLN A 24 -21.37 -9.16 -15.15
CA GLN A 24 -21.38 -7.79 -14.61
C GLN A 24 -21.07 -7.74 -13.11
N VAL A 25 -21.57 -8.70 -12.34
CA VAL A 25 -21.22 -8.83 -10.90
C VAL A 25 -19.73 -9.05 -10.75
N TRP A 26 -19.15 -9.98 -11.51
CA TRP A 26 -17.72 -10.29 -11.44
C TRP A 26 -16.83 -9.10 -11.80
N TYR A 27 -17.16 -8.36 -12.87
CA TYR A 27 -16.42 -7.14 -13.20
C TYR A 27 -16.53 -6.08 -12.11
N ALA A 28 -17.73 -5.84 -11.59
CA ALA A 28 -17.95 -4.86 -10.53
C ALA A 28 -17.29 -5.28 -9.19
N ALA A 29 -17.20 -6.58 -8.92
CA ALA A 29 -16.49 -7.12 -7.76
C ALA A 29 -15.01 -6.77 -7.82
N SER A 30 -14.40 -6.84 -9.01
CA SER A 30 -12.99 -6.53 -9.21
C SER A 30 -12.69 -5.06 -8.92
N ASP A 31 -13.45 -4.14 -9.51
CA ASP A 31 -13.29 -2.70 -9.27
C ASP A 31 -13.50 -2.35 -7.79
N TYR A 32 -14.55 -2.90 -7.17
CA TYR A 32 -14.82 -2.67 -5.76
C TYR A 32 -13.71 -3.23 -4.87
N GLY A 33 -13.24 -4.46 -5.14
CA GLY A 33 -12.13 -5.09 -4.44
C GLY A 33 -10.83 -4.31 -4.55
N TYR A 34 -10.55 -3.74 -5.73
CA TYR A 34 -9.40 -2.90 -5.98
C TYR A 34 -9.44 -1.63 -5.11
N TYR A 35 -10.44 -0.76 -5.31
CA TYR A 35 -10.47 0.54 -4.65
C TYR A 35 -10.66 0.44 -3.13
N SER A 36 -11.47 -0.52 -2.66
CA SER A 36 -11.71 -0.68 -1.22
C SER A 36 -10.46 -1.17 -0.48
N THR A 37 -9.69 -2.07 -1.10
CA THR A 37 -8.40 -2.53 -0.55
C THR A 37 -7.42 -1.36 -0.48
N GLN A 38 -7.29 -0.60 -1.57
CA GLN A 38 -6.37 0.55 -1.61
C GLN A 38 -6.76 1.64 -0.59
N GLN A 39 -8.07 1.89 -0.39
CA GLN A 39 -8.54 2.89 0.57
C GLN A 39 -8.17 2.53 2.01
N GLY A 40 -8.21 1.24 2.35
CA GLY A 40 -7.85 0.75 3.68
C GLY A 40 -6.42 1.12 4.07
N TYR A 41 -5.48 1.02 3.14
CA TYR A 41 -4.08 1.39 3.36
C TYR A 41 -3.85 2.91 3.27
N LEU A 42 -4.44 3.58 2.28
CA LEU A 42 -4.34 5.04 2.15
C LEU A 42 -4.82 5.78 3.41
N SER A 43 -5.93 5.34 3.99
CA SER A 43 -6.48 5.96 5.21
C SER A 43 -5.54 5.80 6.42
N GLN A 44 -4.86 4.67 6.53
CA GLN A 44 -3.89 4.43 7.61
C GLN A 44 -2.64 5.30 7.42
N LEU A 45 -2.11 5.37 6.19
CA LEU A 45 -0.96 6.21 5.87
C LEU A 45 -1.28 7.70 6.08
N GLU A 46 -2.46 8.16 5.64
CA GLU A 46 -2.92 9.54 5.84
C GLU A 46 -2.99 9.90 7.33
N ALA A 47 -3.49 9.01 8.18
CA ALA A 47 -3.58 9.22 9.62
C ALA A 47 -2.22 9.40 10.28
N VAL A 48 -1.20 8.64 9.85
CA VAL A 48 0.17 8.78 10.35
C VAL A 48 0.82 10.07 9.87
N LEU A 49 0.70 10.39 8.59
CA LEU A 49 1.33 11.58 8.01
C LEU A 49 0.70 12.90 8.48
N SER A 50 -0.57 12.87 8.88
CA SER A 50 -1.33 14.07 9.29
C SER A 50 -1.35 14.30 10.80
N ASP A 51 -0.63 13.52 11.60
CA ASP A 51 -0.56 13.74 13.05
C ASP A 51 0.27 14.99 13.37
N ASP A 52 -0.38 16.05 13.87
CA ASP A 52 0.24 17.34 14.15
C ASP A 52 1.45 17.25 15.10
N ASN A 53 1.45 16.27 16.02
CA ASN A 53 2.50 16.13 17.04
C ASN A 53 3.75 15.40 16.54
N SER A 54 3.62 14.52 15.56
CA SER A 54 4.71 13.69 15.03
C SER A 54 5.04 13.97 13.56
N SER A 55 4.31 14.89 12.91
CA SER A 55 4.53 15.27 11.51
C SER A 55 5.98 15.69 11.22
N LEU A 56 6.42 15.37 9.99
CA LEU A 56 7.72 15.78 9.48
C LEU A 56 7.87 17.31 9.46
N SER A 57 6.82 18.03 9.04
CA SER A 57 6.81 19.50 9.05
C SER A 57 7.06 20.08 10.44
N GLY A 58 6.39 19.55 11.46
CA GLY A 58 6.60 19.99 12.83
C GLY A 58 8.02 19.71 13.34
N GLY A 59 8.69 18.67 12.82
CA GLY A 59 10.09 18.36 13.15
C GLY A 59 11.04 19.42 12.62
N PHE A 60 10.87 19.79 11.35
CA PHE A 60 11.66 20.86 10.73
C PHE A 60 11.40 22.22 11.38
N ASP A 61 10.13 22.55 11.65
CA ASP A 61 9.76 23.81 12.30
C ASP A 61 10.42 23.95 13.68
N ASN A 62 10.43 22.88 14.49
CA ASN A 62 11.08 22.87 15.79
C ASN A 62 12.60 23.03 15.68
N PHE A 63 13.25 22.33 14.75
CA PHE A 63 14.69 22.46 14.51
C PHE A 63 15.07 23.90 14.14
N PHE A 64 14.34 24.52 13.19
CA PHE A 64 14.60 25.90 12.80
C PHE A 64 14.24 26.90 13.90
N ALA A 65 13.22 26.61 14.72
CA ALA A 65 12.91 27.43 15.89
C ALA A 65 14.05 27.40 16.92
N ALA A 66 14.66 26.24 17.18
CA ALA A 66 15.82 26.14 18.07
C ALA A 66 17.04 26.91 17.53
N LEU A 67 17.31 26.83 16.22
CA LEU A 67 18.36 27.65 15.59
C LEU A 67 18.06 29.15 15.75
N ASN A 68 16.81 29.56 15.52
CA ASN A 68 16.39 30.95 15.68
C ASN A 68 16.52 31.42 17.14
N GLU A 69 16.19 30.59 18.11
CA GLU A 69 16.37 30.90 19.54
C GLU A 69 17.86 31.09 19.89
N ALA A 70 18.74 30.24 19.36
CA ALA A 70 20.18 30.33 19.54
C ALA A 70 20.79 31.65 19.00
N THR A 71 20.11 32.37 18.08
CA THR A 71 20.58 33.69 17.61
C THR A 71 20.59 34.75 18.71
N THR A 72 19.82 34.55 19.78
CA THR A 72 19.75 35.51 20.90
C THR A 72 21.00 35.52 21.76
N SER A 73 21.68 34.37 21.88
CA SER A 73 22.98 34.22 22.53
C SER A 73 23.71 33.03 21.88
N PRO A 74 24.43 33.24 20.76
CA PRO A 74 25.08 32.17 20.01
C PRO A 74 26.18 31.44 20.77
N ASP A 75 26.64 32.00 21.88
CA ASP A 75 27.64 31.45 22.79
C ASP A 75 27.06 30.72 24.01
N ASP A 76 25.72 30.63 24.12
CA ASP A 76 25.05 29.90 25.19
C ASP A 76 25.00 28.39 24.91
N SER A 77 25.71 27.60 25.73
CA SER A 77 25.77 26.15 25.56
C SER A 77 24.41 25.45 25.72
N ALA A 78 23.45 26.00 26.48
CA ALA A 78 22.14 25.39 26.63
C ALA A 78 21.28 25.55 25.37
N LEU A 79 21.33 26.72 24.72
CA LEU A 79 20.66 26.94 23.43
C LEU A 79 21.26 26.06 22.33
N ARG A 80 22.58 25.85 22.34
CA ARG A 80 23.27 24.92 21.43
C ARG A 80 22.87 23.46 21.67
N GLU A 81 22.79 23.04 22.92
CA GLU A 81 22.31 21.70 23.28
C GLU A 81 20.86 21.48 22.81
N GLN A 82 20.01 22.50 22.92
CA GLN A 82 18.64 22.46 22.39
C GLN A 82 18.61 22.22 20.87
N VAL A 83 19.52 22.84 20.10
CA VAL A 83 19.64 22.58 18.66
C VAL A 83 19.99 21.12 18.37
N ILE A 84 20.92 20.52 19.13
CA ILE A 84 21.28 19.09 19.00
C ILE A 84 20.08 18.21 19.35
N SER A 85 19.36 18.55 20.42
CA SER A 85 18.17 17.81 20.86
C SER A 85 17.07 17.83 19.79
N GLU A 86 16.77 18.98 19.19
CA GLU A 86 15.77 19.09 18.12
C GLU A 86 16.24 18.43 16.81
N ALA A 87 17.55 18.44 16.52
CA ALA A 87 18.12 17.68 15.42
C ALA A 87 17.89 16.16 15.61
N GLY A 88 18.11 15.65 16.82
CA GLY A 88 17.85 14.26 17.18
C GLY A 88 16.37 13.91 17.11
N ALA A 89 15.49 14.80 17.57
CA ALA A 89 14.04 14.61 17.48
C ALA A 89 13.55 14.59 16.02
N LEU A 90 14.11 15.44 15.16
CA LEU A 90 13.83 15.42 13.71
C LEU A 90 14.29 14.12 13.06
N SER A 91 15.52 13.68 13.33
CA SER A 91 16.06 12.39 12.88
C SER A 91 15.13 11.23 13.24
N LEU A 92 14.71 11.15 14.51
CA LEU A 92 13.81 10.11 14.99
C LEU A 92 12.42 10.15 14.32
N ARG A 93 11.89 11.35 14.00
CA ARG A 93 10.62 11.47 13.28
C ARG A 93 10.70 10.97 11.84
N ILE A 94 11.79 11.30 11.15
CA ILE A 94 12.05 10.78 9.79
C ILE A 94 12.16 9.25 9.83
N ASP A 95 12.91 8.72 10.79
CA ASP A 95 13.08 7.29 11.01
C ASP A 95 11.75 6.58 11.26
N ASN A 96 10.99 6.99 12.28
CA ASN A 96 9.67 6.42 12.58
C ASN A 96 8.70 6.46 11.38
N THR A 97 8.77 7.50 10.54
CA THR A 97 7.92 7.60 9.35
C THR A 97 8.31 6.55 8.31
N LEU A 98 9.61 6.34 8.09
CA LEU A 98 10.13 5.35 7.15
C LEU A 98 9.89 3.93 7.67
N ASP A 99 10.08 3.69 8.96
CA ASP A 99 9.78 2.40 9.61
C ASP A 99 8.30 2.02 9.49
N TYR A 100 7.41 3.00 9.63
CA TYR A 100 5.98 2.77 9.39
C TYR A 100 5.71 2.34 7.93
N ILE A 101 6.34 3.02 6.96
CA ILE A 101 6.21 2.69 5.53
C ILE A 101 6.78 1.29 5.22
N ASP A 102 7.94 0.94 5.79
CA ASP A 102 8.57 -0.36 5.62
C ASP A 102 7.74 -1.49 6.25
N SER A 103 7.22 -1.26 7.46
CA SER A 103 6.31 -2.18 8.13
C SER A 103 5.05 -2.43 7.30
N GLN A 104 4.46 -1.37 6.73
CA GLN A 104 3.31 -1.48 5.85
C GLN A 104 3.65 -2.24 4.55
N SER A 105 4.82 -1.99 3.96
CA SER A 105 5.31 -2.73 2.78
C SER A 105 5.45 -4.24 3.08
N THR A 106 6.04 -4.59 4.23
CA THR A 106 6.19 -5.98 4.68
C THR A 106 4.84 -6.67 4.92
N GLU A 107 3.89 -5.96 5.52
CA GLU A 107 2.51 -6.45 5.67
C GLU A 107 1.85 -6.69 4.31
N ILE A 108 1.98 -5.76 3.38
CA ILE A 108 1.44 -5.88 2.02
C ILE A 108 2.01 -7.11 1.31
N ILE A 109 3.33 -7.34 1.38
CA ILE A 109 3.95 -8.54 0.80
C ILE A 109 3.33 -9.81 1.39
N SER A 110 3.13 -9.85 2.71
CA SER A 110 2.49 -10.98 3.39
C SER A 110 1.04 -11.18 2.91
N GLN A 111 0.28 -10.09 2.72
CA GLN A 111 -1.07 -10.14 2.17
C GLN A 111 -1.09 -10.60 0.71
N GLN A 112 -0.18 -10.13 -0.14
CA GLN A 112 -0.04 -10.59 -1.53
C GLN A 112 0.21 -12.11 -1.57
N GLN A 113 1.09 -12.64 -0.71
CA GLN A 113 1.36 -14.09 -0.63
C GLN A 113 0.13 -14.89 -0.19
N ALA A 114 -0.61 -14.40 0.80
CA ALA A 114 -1.86 -15.01 1.26
C ALA A 114 -2.93 -14.99 0.16
N MET A 115 -3.10 -13.86 -0.52
CA MET A 115 -4.02 -13.71 -1.65
C MET A 115 -3.67 -14.66 -2.79
N VAL A 116 -2.40 -14.79 -3.18
CA VAL A 116 -1.96 -15.75 -4.20
C VAL A 116 -2.31 -17.19 -3.80
N SER A 117 -2.15 -17.54 -2.52
CA SER A 117 -2.53 -18.86 -2.01
C SER A 117 -4.05 -19.11 -2.09
N GLN A 118 -4.86 -18.11 -1.76
CA GLN A 118 -6.32 -18.18 -1.87
C GLN A 118 -6.76 -18.23 -3.34
N ILE A 119 -6.16 -17.44 -4.24
CA ILE A 119 -6.41 -17.50 -5.69
C ILE A 119 -6.15 -18.90 -6.23
N ASN A 120 -5.02 -19.53 -5.85
CA ASN A 120 -4.72 -20.92 -6.25
C ASN A 120 -5.77 -21.92 -5.74
N THR A 121 -6.32 -21.67 -4.55
CA THR A 121 -7.40 -22.50 -3.98
C THR A 121 -8.70 -22.34 -4.77
N LEU A 122 -9.07 -21.10 -5.12
CA LEU A 122 -10.26 -20.80 -5.90
C LEU A 122 -10.17 -21.37 -7.31
N THR A 123 -9.05 -21.17 -8.03
CA THR A 123 -8.88 -21.70 -9.40
C THR A 123 -8.92 -23.22 -9.43
N SER A 124 -8.29 -23.89 -8.46
CA SER A 124 -8.38 -25.35 -8.28
C SER A 124 -9.81 -25.81 -7.96
N GLY A 125 -10.51 -25.08 -7.10
CA GLY A 125 -11.92 -25.33 -6.77
C GLY A 125 -12.84 -25.22 -7.98
N ILE A 126 -12.70 -24.17 -8.80
CA ILE A 126 -13.46 -23.98 -10.05
C ILE A 126 -13.21 -25.15 -11.02
N ALA A 127 -11.95 -25.55 -11.22
CA ALA A 127 -11.61 -26.68 -12.07
C ALA A 127 -12.22 -28.01 -11.56
N SER A 128 -12.22 -28.21 -10.24
CA SER A 128 -12.87 -29.35 -9.59
C SER A 128 -14.39 -29.35 -9.76
N TYR A 129 -15.04 -28.18 -9.63
CA TYR A 129 -16.48 -28.08 -9.88
C TYR A 129 -16.82 -28.30 -11.35
N ASN A 130 -16.02 -27.82 -12.30
CA ASN A 130 -16.19 -28.16 -13.72
C ASN A 130 -16.21 -29.69 -13.93
N GLN A 131 -15.30 -30.42 -13.27
CA GLN A 131 -15.27 -31.88 -13.33
C GLN A 131 -16.51 -32.53 -12.68
N GLN A 132 -16.91 -32.09 -11.48
CA GLN A 132 -18.04 -32.66 -10.75
C GLN A 132 -19.38 -32.40 -11.46
N ILE A 133 -19.57 -31.22 -12.04
CA ILE A 133 -20.73 -30.86 -12.86
C ILE A 133 -20.82 -31.79 -14.06
N ALA A 134 -19.74 -31.95 -14.81
CA ALA A 134 -19.73 -32.82 -15.99
C ALA A 134 -20.07 -34.28 -15.63
N GLN A 135 -19.62 -34.76 -14.47
CA GLN A 135 -19.96 -36.09 -13.96
C GLN A 135 -21.44 -36.20 -13.54
N ALA A 136 -21.96 -35.22 -12.80
CA ALA A 136 -23.35 -35.21 -12.35
C ALA A 136 -24.32 -35.17 -13.55
N GLU A 137 -24.06 -34.32 -14.54
CA GLU A 137 -24.87 -34.25 -15.76
C GLU A 137 -24.82 -35.54 -16.58
N ALA A 138 -23.64 -36.16 -16.70
CA ALA A 138 -23.49 -37.45 -17.39
C ALA A 138 -24.27 -38.57 -16.70
N ASN A 139 -24.42 -38.51 -15.38
CA ASN A 139 -25.22 -39.45 -14.59
C ASN A 139 -26.71 -39.11 -14.56
N GLY A 140 -27.11 -37.92 -15.03
CA GLY A 140 -28.47 -37.40 -14.93
C GLY A 140 -28.85 -36.88 -13.54
N ASP A 141 -27.87 -36.63 -12.68
CA ASP A 141 -28.04 -36.07 -11.34
C ASP A 141 -28.30 -34.54 -11.39
N ASN A 142 -28.88 -33.99 -10.33
CA ASN A 142 -29.09 -32.54 -10.22
C ASN A 142 -27.77 -31.85 -9.82
N ALA A 143 -27.22 -31.04 -10.73
CA ALA A 143 -25.98 -30.29 -10.52
C ALA A 143 -26.18 -28.84 -10.04
N SER A 144 -27.39 -28.42 -9.66
CA SER A 144 -27.72 -27.00 -9.38
C SER A 144 -26.82 -26.40 -8.30
N ALA A 145 -26.68 -27.09 -7.17
CA ALA A 145 -25.81 -26.63 -6.07
C ALA A 145 -24.32 -26.57 -6.45
N LEU A 146 -23.87 -27.37 -7.43
CA LEU A 146 -22.50 -27.33 -7.93
C LEU A 146 -22.27 -26.12 -8.83
N TYR A 147 -23.29 -25.71 -9.60
CA TYR A 147 -23.21 -24.45 -10.35
C TYR A 147 -23.11 -23.26 -9.41
N ASP A 148 -23.98 -23.20 -8.39
CA ASP A 148 -24.00 -22.09 -7.43
C ASP A 148 -22.65 -21.98 -6.70
N ALA A 149 -22.09 -23.11 -6.24
CA ALA A 149 -20.78 -23.13 -5.58
C ALA A 149 -19.62 -22.71 -6.52
N ARG A 150 -19.70 -23.07 -7.81
CA ARG A 150 -18.71 -22.64 -8.81
C ARG A 150 -18.81 -21.14 -9.09
N ASP A 151 -20.03 -20.63 -9.24
CA ASP A 151 -20.27 -19.21 -9.51
C ASP A 151 -19.80 -18.35 -8.34
N GLN A 152 -20.03 -18.78 -7.10
CA GLN A 152 -19.52 -18.16 -5.89
C GLN A 152 -17.98 -18.10 -5.86
N MET A 153 -17.29 -19.19 -6.22
CA MET A 153 -15.82 -19.19 -6.28
C MET A 153 -15.28 -18.24 -7.36
N VAL A 154 -16.00 -18.09 -8.49
CA VAL A 154 -15.61 -17.11 -9.51
C VAL A 154 -15.83 -15.69 -9.01
N GLU A 155 -16.93 -15.42 -8.30
CA GLU A 155 -17.18 -14.09 -7.73
C GLU A 155 -16.10 -13.70 -6.72
N GLU A 156 -15.75 -14.61 -5.80
CA GLU A 156 -14.63 -14.42 -4.87
C GLU A 156 -13.30 -14.19 -5.60
N LEU A 157 -13.01 -14.99 -6.63
CA LEU A 157 -11.81 -14.80 -7.46
C LEU A 157 -11.81 -13.44 -8.17
N SER A 158 -12.97 -12.99 -8.64
CA SER A 158 -13.12 -11.73 -9.38
C SER A 158 -12.92 -10.51 -8.48
N GLY A 159 -13.27 -10.60 -7.19
CA GLY A 159 -12.93 -9.57 -6.20
C GLY A 159 -11.42 -9.47 -5.94
N MET A 160 -10.68 -10.56 -6.12
CA MET A 160 -9.23 -10.61 -5.90
C MET A 160 -8.41 -10.24 -7.13
N MET A 161 -8.93 -10.56 -8.33
CA MET A 161 -8.27 -10.35 -9.60
C MET A 161 -9.28 -10.04 -10.70
N ASP A 162 -8.90 -9.24 -11.68
CA ASP A 162 -9.69 -9.04 -12.89
C ASP A 162 -9.58 -10.24 -13.82
N VAL A 163 -10.67 -11.00 -13.88
CA VAL A 163 -10.76 -12.24 -14.64
C VAL A 163 -11.86 -12.19 -15.69
N GLN A 164 -11.65 -12.93 -16.77
CA GLN A 164 -12.62 -13.15 -17.83
C GLN A 164 -13.03 -14.62 -17.82
N VAL A 165 -14.33 -14.87 -17.88
CA VAL A 165 -14.88 -16.22 -17.87
C VAL A 165 -15.58 -16.50 -19.18
N ASN A 166 -15.17 -17.60 -19.82
CA ASN A 166 -15.77 -18.13 -21.04
C ASN A 166 -16.28 -19.54 -20.78
N ILE A 167 -17.52 -19.81 -21.20
CA ILE A 167 -18.14 -21.13 -21.06
C ILE A 167 -17.90 -21.90 -22.36
N ASP A 168 -17.30 -23.10 -22.29
CA ASP A 168 -17.12 -23.95 -23.46
C ASP A 168 -18.38 -24.75 -23.82
N ASP A 169 -18.33 -25.47 -24.95
CA ASP A 169 -19.43 -26.31 -25.44
C ASP A 169 -19.80 -27.45 -24.46
N GLN A 170 -18.93 -27.75 -23.50
CA GLN A 170 -19.13 -28.76 -22.45
C GLN A 170 -19.61 -28.13 -21.13
N GLY A 171 -19.84 -26.81 -21.08
CA GLY A 171 -20.32 -26.12 -19.89
C GLY A 171 -19.25 -25.84 -18.83
N ASN A 172 -17.96 -26.09 -19.12
CA ASN A 172 -16.87 -25.74 -18.20
C ASN A 172 -16.61 -24.23 -18.24
N TYR A 173 -16.24 -23.68 -17.09
CA TYR A 173 -15.72 -22.33 -17.01
C TYR A 173 -14.24 -22.32 -17.32
N ASN A 174 -13.88 -21.57 -18.35
CA ASN A 174 -12.50 -21.22 -18.69
C ASN A 174 -12.26 -19.80 -18.18
N VAL A 175 -11.38 -19.67 -17.19
CA VAL A 175 -11.08 -18.41 -16.52
C VAL A 175 -9.70 -17.94 -16.97
N THR A 176 -9.60 -16.71 -17.46
CA THR A 176 -8.34 -16.12 -17.95
C THR A 176 -8.14 -14.74 -17.35
N LEU A 177 -6.89 -14.30 -17.23
CA LEU A 177 -6.56 -12.89 -17.02
C LEU A 177 -6.90 -12.07 -18.27
N LYS A 178 -6.99 -10.74 -18.12
CA LYS A 178 -7.18 -9.78 -19.24
C LYS A 178 -6.18 -9.96 -20.38
N ASN A 179 -4.95 -10.35 -20.08
CA ASN A 179 -3.89 -10.58 -21.07
C ASN A 179 -3.97 -11.96 -21.76
N GLY A 180 -4.98 -12.78 -21.43
CA GLY A 180 -5.23 -14.09 -22.01
C GLY A 180 -4.52 -15.27 -21.32
N GLN A 181 -3.74 -15.04 -20.25
CA GLN A 181 -3.15 -16.15 -19.49
C GLN A 181 -4.25 -16.98 -18.78
N PRO A 182 -4.27 -18.31 -18.94
CA PRO A 182 -5.30 -19.14 -18.34
C PRO A 182 -5.06 -19.31 -16.84
N LEU A 183 -6.10 -19.11 -16.03
CA LEU A 183 -6.17 -19.51 -14.63
C LEU A 183 -6.88 -20.85 -14.46
N VAL A 184 -7.93 -21.08 -15.27
CA VAL A 184 -8.66 -22.34 -15.38
C VAL A 184 -8.95 -22.60 -16.85
N SER A 185 -8.67 -23.81 -17.31
CA SER A 185 -9.03 -24.28 -18.65
C SER A 185 -9.67 -25.65 -18.54
N GLY A 186 -10.97 -25.72 -18.77
CA GLY A 186 -11.78 -26.92 -18.56
C GLY A 186 -11.66 -27.42 -17.11
N GLN A 187 -11.09 -28.60 -16.93
CA GLN A 187 -10.96 -29.27 -15.62
C GLN A 187 -9.54 -29.15 -15.04
N GLN A 188 -8.72 -28.25 -15.57
CA GLN A 188 -7.36 -27.99 -15.09
C GLN A 188 -7.22 -26.54 -14.64
N SER A 189 -6.48 -26.31 -13.56
CA SER A 189 -6.11 -24.98 -13.08
C SER A 189 -4.62 -24.70 -13.21
N SER A 190 -4.28 -23.43 -13.23
CA SER A 190 -2.91 -22.94 -13.10
C SER A 190 -2.50 -22.81 -11.63
N THR A 191 -1.21 -22.63 -11.40
CA THR A 191 -0.66 -22.22 -10.10
C THR A 191 0.13 -20.94 -10.29
N ILE A 192 -0.20 -19.92 -9.51
CA ILE A 192 0.55 -18.67 -9.39
C ILE A 192 1.56 -18.80 -8.25
N ALA A 193 2.76 -18.30 -8.46
CA ALA A 193 3.77 -18.12 -7.43
C ALA A 193 4.21 -16.66 -7.38
N LEU A 194 4.45 -16.18 -6.16
CA LEU A 194 4.98 -14.85 -5.86
C LEU A 194 6.37 -15.01 -5.26
N GLU A 195 7.37 -14.37 -5.85
CA GLU A 195 8.74 -14.34 -5.35
C GLU A 195 9.13 -12.89 -5.01
N THR A 196 9.54 -12.68 -3.76
CA THR A 196 10.14 -11.40 -3.33
C THR A 196 11.60 -11.37 -3.75
N ASN A 197 11.97 -10.35 -4.52
CA ASN A 197 13.33 -10.10 -4.97
C ASN A 197 14.18 -9.50 -3.85
N ALA A 198 15.51 -9.51 -4.03
CA ALA A 198 16.46 -8.97 -3.06
C ALA A 198 16.34 -7.45 -2.86
N ASP A 199 15.74 -6.73 -3.81
CA ASP A 199 15.46 -5.29 -3.75
C ASP A 199 14.09 -4.97 -3.12
N GLY A 200 13.40 -5.97 -2.58
CA GLY A 200 12.07 -5.82 -1.97
C GLY A 200 10.91 -5.82 -2.97
N THR A 201 11.18 -5.73 -4.27
CA THR A 201 10.12 -5.85 -5.29
C THR A 201 9.63 -7.30 -5.39
N SER A 202 8.46 -7.52 -5.99
CA SER A 202 7.90 -8.86 -6.13
C SER A 202 7.69 -9.21 -7.60
N THR A 203 7.95 -10.47 -7.95
CA THR A 203 7.69 -11.02 -9.29
C THR A 203 6.68 -12.15 -9.21
N MET A 204 5.78 -12.21 -10.20
CA MET A 204 4.81 -13.29 -10.31
C MET A 204 5.12 -14.21 -11.48
N SER A 205 4.89 -15.49 -11.26
CA SER A 205 4.91 -16.50 -12.31
C SER A 205 3.63 -17.33 -12.28
N LEU A 206 3.22 -17.77 -13.46
CA LEU A 206 2.06 -18.62 -13.66
C LEU A 206 2.51 -19.92 -14.32
N THR A 207 2.19 -21.05 -13.70
CA THR A 207 2.44 -22.39 -14.22
C THR A 207 1.14 -23.04 -14.64
N PHE A 208 1.02 -23.38 -15.91
CA PHE A 208 -0.12 -24.11 -16.47
C PHE A 208 0.37 -25.31 -17.30
N ALA A 209 -0.22 -26.49 -17.06
CA ALA A 209 0.12 -27.73 -17.77
C ALA A 209 1.64 -28.02 -17.83
N GLY A 210 2.37 -27.69 -16.76
CA GLY A 210 3.83 -27.90 -16.65
C GLY A 210 4.70 -26.84 -17.35
N THR A 211 4.10 -25.80 -17.92
CA THR A 211 4.81 -24.65 -18.51
C THR A 211 4.69 -23.44 -17.60
N THR A 212 5.82 -22.85 -17.22
CA THR A 212 5.88 -21.63 -16.40
C THR A 212 6.15 -20.42 -17.27
N SER A 213 5.41 -19.34 -17.03
CA SER A 213 5.54 -18.04 -17.70
C SER A 213 5.53 -16.91 -16.68
N THR A 214 6.15 -15.78 -17.02
CA THR A 214 6.06 -14.56 -16.21
C THR A 214 4.64 -14.01 -16.24
N MET A 215 4.21 -13.42 -15.14
CA MET A 215 2.89 -12.81 -14.98
C MET A 215 3.05 -11.36 -14.52
N THR A 216 2.17 -10.48 -15.02
CA THR A 216 2.14 -9.07 -14.63
C THR A 216 1.56 -8.88 -13.23
N THR A 217 2.00 -7.85 -12.51
CA THR A 217 1.42 -7.40 -11.23
C THR A 217 0.11 -6.63 -11.39
N ASP A 218 -0.10 -6.01 -12.56
CA ASP A 218 -1.39 -5.44 -12.97
C ASP A 218 -2.42 -6.56 -13.18
N THR A 219 -3.05 -6.94 -12.08
CA THR A 219 -3.99 -8.05 -12.00
C THR A 219 -5.42 -7.58 -11.74
N GLY A 220 -5.64 -6.29 -11.48
CA GLY A 220 -6.90 -5.77 -10.97
C GLY A 220 -7.32 -6.41 -9.63
N GLY A 221 -8.54 -6.13 -9.18
CA GLY A 221 -9.02 -6.63 -7.89
C GLY A 221 -8.14 -6.21 -6.71
N SER A 222 -8.34 -6.86 -5.56
CA SER A 222 -7.57 -6.56 -4.34
C SER A 222 -6.07 -6.84 -4.50
N LEU A 223 -5.67 -7.86 -5.26
CA LEU A 223 -4.24 -8.19 -5.45
C LEU A 223 -3.52 -7.11 -6.26
N GLY A 224 -4.14 -6.63 -7.34
CA GLY A 224 -3.59 -5.53 -8.14
C GLY A 224 -3.45 -4.26 -7.30
N ALA A 225 -4.46 -3.91 -6.52
CA ALA A 225 -4.43 -2.75 -5.64
C ALA A 225 -3.27 -2.77 -4.64
N LEU A 226 -2.91 -3.95 -4.11
CA LEU A 226 -1.75 -4.08 -3.22
C LEU A 226 -0.42 -3.82 -3.94
N PHE A 227 -0.26 -4.31 -5.17
CA PHE A 227 0.94 -4.03 -5.96
C PHE A 227 1.02 -2.56 -6.35
N ASP A 228 -0.08 -1.98 -6.80
CA ASP A 228 -0.12 -0.59 -7.26
C ASP A 228 0.09 0.37 -6.07
N TYR A 229 -0.51 0.09 -4.91
CA TYR A 229 -0.23 0.87 -3.70
C TYR A 229 1.25 0.79 -3.27
N GLN A 230 1.86 -0.40 -3.30
CA GLN A 230 3.27 -0.54 -2.98
C GLN A 230 4.16 0.25 -3.95
N ASN A 231 3.94 0.09 -5.26
CA ASN A 231 4.82 0.64 -6.30
C ASN A 231 4.58 2.13 -6.59
N ASP A 232 3.33 2.59 -6.51
CA ASP A 232 2.94 3.94 -6.92
C ASP A 232 2.75 4.89 -5.73
N VAL A 233 2.66 4.37 -4.50
CA VAL A 233 2.52 5.18 -3.27
C VAL A 233 3.72 5.01 -2.34
N LEU A 234 3.98 3.80 -1.85
CA LEU A 234 4.99 3.59 -0.81
C LEU A 234 6.41 3.81 -1.33
N THR A 235 6.79 3.20 -2.45
CA THR A 235 8.13 3.35 -3.00
C THR A 235 8.47 4.82 -3.32
N PRO A 236 7.64 5.58 -4.06
CA PRO A 236 7.93 7.00 -4.31
C PRO A 236 7.96 7.84 -3.04
N LEU A 237 7.14 7.53 -2.04
CA LEU A 237 7.14 8.23 -0.76
C LEU A 237 8.45 7.99 0.01
N THR A 238 8.90 6.73 0.11
CA THR A 238 10.19 6.36 0.70
C THR A 238 11.34 7.10 0.01
N ASP A 239 11.36 7.13 -1.32
CA ASP A 239 12.39 7.84 -2.09
C ASP A 239 12.36 9.34 -1.83
N THR A 240 11.16 9.93 -1.73
CA THR A 240 10.98 11.36 -1.45
C THR A 240 11.51 11.73 -0.08
N ILE A 241 11.18 10.95 0.96
CA ILE A 241 11.61 11.20 2.34
C ILE A 241 13.13 11.00 2.47
N ASN A 242 13.68 9.93 1.89
CA ASN A 242 15.13 9.69 1.86
C ASN A 242 15.89 10.81 1.16
N SER A 243 15.41 11.24 -0.03
CA SER A 243 16.01 12.35 -0.76
C SER A 243 15.92 13.65 0.03
N MET A 244 14.80 13.92 0.70
CA MET A 244 14.64 15.11 1.54
C MET A 244 15.64 15.09 2.72
N ALA A 245 15.76 13.95 3.41
CA ALA A 245 16.69 13.79 4.52
C ALA A 245 18.16 13.97 4.09
N SER A 246 18.57 13.36 2.99
CA SER A 246 19.92 13.50 2.43
C SER A 246 20.23 14.95 2.03
N GLN A 247 19.36 15.59 1.25
CA GLN A 247 19.57 16.96 0.79
C GLN A 247 19.60 17.96 1.95
N PHE A 248 18.76 17.74 2.96
CA PHE A 248 18.74 18.56 4.15
C PHE A 248 20.03 18.41 4.98
N ALA A 249 20.48 17.16 5.20
CA ALA A 249 21.74 16.88 5.89
C ALA A 249 22.91 17.57 5.20
N ASP A 250 23.00 17.44 3.88
CA ASP A 250 24.05 18.08 3.08
C ASP A 250 23.98 19.60 3.18
N ALA A 251 22.79 20.21 3.06
CA ALA A 251 22.63 21.65 3.17
C ALA A 251 23.10 22.18 4.54
N VAL A 252 22.68 21.55 5.63
CA VAL A 252 23.06 21.93 7.00
C VAL A 252 24.56 21.74 7.22
N ASN A 253 25.09 20.57 6.87
CA ASN A 253 26.51 20.26 7.07
C ASN A 253 27.42 21.16 6.24
N ASN A 254 27.07 21.43 4.97
CA ASN A 254 27.83 22.34 4.12
C ASN A 254 27.82 23.78 4.63
N GLN A 255 26.74 24.21 5.29
CA GLN A 255 26.69 25.53 5.91
C GLN A 255 27.47 25.57 7.23
N LEU A 256 27.40 24.53 8.07
CA LEU A 256 28.22 24.42 9.28
C LEU A 256 29.72 24.45 8.95
N ALA A 257 30.14 23.75 7.91
CA ALA A 257 31.55 23.73 7.47
C ALA A 257 32.10 25.10 7.02
N GLN A 258 31.23 26.09 6.78
CA GLN A 258 31.63 27.47 6.44
C GLN A 258 31.80 28.37 7.68
N GLY A 259 31.44 27.89 8.87
CA GLY A 259 31.52 28.64 10.12
C GLY A 259 32.62 28.16 11.06
N TYR A 260 32.61 28.75 12.26
CA TYR A 260 33.50 28.44 13.36
C TYR A 260 32.74 28.18 14.67
N ASP A 261 33.25 27.21 15.43
CA ASP A 261 32.72 26.79 16.73
C ASP A 261 33.13 27.75 17.87
N LEU A 262 32.78 27.43 19.13
CA LEU A 262 33.16 28.27 20.29
C LEU A 262 34.66 28.34 20.56
N ASN A 263 35.42 27.38 20.04
CA ASN A 263 36.86 27.27 20.20
C ASN A 263 37.62 27.86 18.99
N GLY A 264 36.92 28.40 18.00
CA GLY A 264 37.50 28.95 16.77
C GLY A 264 37.92 27.88 15.75
N ASN A 265 37.49 26.63 15.91
CA ASN A 265 37.73 25.56 14.95
C ASN A 265 36.67 25.59 13.82
N PRO A 266 37.01 25.13 12.60
CA PRO A 266 36.04 24.93 11.54
C PRO A 266 34.92 23.97 11.95
N GLY A 267 33.72 24.18 11.41
CA GLY A 267 32.55 23.37 11.75
C GLY A 267 32.62 21.90 11.30
N GLU A 268 32.14 21.03 12.17
CA GLU A 268 31.95 19.62 11.93
C GLU A 268 30.50 19.30 11.50
N PRO A 269 30.26 18.16 10.83
CA PRO A 269 28.91 17.75 10.43
C PRO A 269 27.99 17.50 11.63
N LEU A 270 26.79 18.08 11.61
CA LEU A 270 25.73 17.82 12.58
C LEU A 270 24.97 16.53 12.24
N PHE A 271 24.68 16.31 10.96
CA PHE A 271 23.92 15.15 10.50
C PHE A 271 24.83 14.13 9.79
N ILE A 272 24.48 12.86 9.89
CA ILE A 272 25.03 11.76 9.10
C ILE A 272 23.87 11.13 8.34
N TYR A 273 23.98 11.09 7.00
CA TYR A 273 23.04 10.39 6.15
C TYR A 273 23.63 9.07 5.66
N ASP A 274 22.93 7.97 5.91
CA ASP A 274 23.25 6.65 5.39
C ASP A 274 21.95 5.84 5.23
N ALA A 275 21.47 5.70 3.99
CA ALA A 275 20.25 4.95 3.67
C ALA A 275 20.25 3.49 4.14
N SER A 276 21.41 2.92 4.50
CA SER A 276 21.55 1.54 4.96
C SER A 276 21.69 1.40 6.48
N ASN A 277 21.64 2.50 7.22
CA ASN A 277 21.76 2.50 8.67
C ASN A 277 20.51 1.88 9.33
N ALA A 278 20.73 1.02 10.32
CA ALA A 278 19.67 0.36 11.08
C ALA A 278 18.95 1.28 12.06
N ASP A 279 19.58 2.39 12.48
CA ASP A 279 19.00 3.41 13.37
C ASP A 279 18.33 4.55 12.57
N GLY A 280 17.95 4.28 11.32
CA GLY A 280 17.37 5.25 10.40
C GLY A 280 18.38 5.98 9.51
N PRO A 281 17.93 6.50 8.37
CA PRO A 281 18.84 7.01 7.35
C PRO A 281 19.44 8.37 7.69
N LEU A 282 18.87 9.11 8.65
CA LEU A 282 19.38 10.40 9.11
C LEU A 282 19.61 10.37 10.60
N THR A 283 20.86 10.48 11.03
CA THR A 283 21.23 10.51 12.45
C THR A 283 22.01 11.78 12.79
N VAL A 284 22.01 12.17 14.06
CA VAL A 284 22.92 13.20 14.56
C VAL A 284 24.31 12.58 14.74
N ASN A 285 25.35 13.30 14.33
CA ASN A 285 26.73 12.87 14.51
C ASN A 285 27.01 12.61 15.99
N PRO A 286 27.28 11.36 16.41
CA PRO A 286 27.38 11.01 17.83
C PRO A 286 28.61 11.62 18.52
N ASN A 287 29.56 12.18 17.74
CA ASN A 287 30.75 12.82 18.27
C ASN A 287 30.63 14.34 18.37
N ILE A 288 29.57 14.95 17.83
CA ILE A 288 29.40 16.41 17.90
C ILE A 288 28.90 16.81 19.29
N THR A 289 29.47 17.89 19.82
CA THR A 289 29.04 18.53 21.07
C THR A 289 28.43 19.91 20.79
N ALA A 290 27.65 20.43 21.74
CA ALA A 290 27.02 21.75 21.63
C ALA A 290 28.02 22.88 21.31
N ASP A 291 29.21 22.81 21.91
CA ASP A 291 30.26 23.81 21.74
C ASP A 291 30.93 23.75 20.35
N GLU A 292 30.81 22.62 19.64
CA GLU A 292 31.36 22.39 18.29
C GLU A 292 30.42 22.85 17.16
N LEU A 293 29.20 23.32 17.49
CA LEU A 293 28.30 23.90 16.49
C LEU A 293 28.88 25.22 15.94
N ALA A 294 29.19 25.23 14.64
CA ALA A 294 29.85 26.34 13.98
C ALA A 294 28.90 27.49 13.61
N PHE A 295 28.44 28.24 14.61
CA PHE A 295 27.46 29.33 14.43
C PHE A 295 28.06 30.67 13.99
N SER A 296 29.36 30.87 14.19
CA SER A 296 30.05 32.12 13.85
C SER A 296 30.62 32.10 12.44
N SER A 297 30.64 33.25 11.75
CA SER A 297 31.42 33.44 10.51
C SER A 297 32.90 33.78 10.74
N SER A 298 33.32 33.95 12.00
CA SER A 298 34.67 34.38 12.41
C SER A 298 35.20 33.56 13.59
N PRO A 299 36.46 33.08 13.55
CA PRO A 299 37.01 32.19 14.58
C PRO A 299 37.16 32.85 15.97
N ASP A 300 37.23 34.18 16.03
CA ASP A 300 37.50 34.93 17.27
C ASP A 300 36.24 35.63 17.82
N GLU A 301 35.06 35.39 17.23
CA GLU A 301 33.79 36.06 17.57
C GLU A 301 32.69 35.05 17.92
N SER A 302 32.78 34.37 19.06
CA SER A 302 31.82 33.32 19.45
C SER A 302 30.35 33.80 19.57
N GLY A 303 30.12 35.10 19.77
CA GLY A 303 28.79 35.72 19.78
C GLY A 303 28.28 36.17 18.41
N ASN A 304 29.04 35.93 17.32
CA ASN A 304 28.61 36.19 15.96
C ASN A 304 27.61 35.09 15.51
N SER A 305 26.47 35.51 14.95
CA SER A 305 25.39 34.63 14.50
C SER A 305 25.24 34.56 12.98
N ASP A 306 26.20 35.05 12.21
CA ASP A 306 26.06 35.15 10.75
C ASP A 306 25.91 33.76 10.10
N ASN A 307 26.71 32.76 10.53
CA ASN A 307 26.60 31.40 9.99
C ASN A 307 25.33 30.70 10.50
N LEU A 308 24.92 30.99 11.74
CA LEU A 308 23.64 30.55 12.28
C LEU A 308 22.44 31.12 11.51
N GLN A 309 22.49 32.39 11.12
CA GLN A 309 21.45 32.99 10.27
C GLN A 309 21.42 32.36 8.88
N ALA A 310 22.57 31.99 8.33
CA ALA A 310 22.66 31.24 7.07
C ALA A 310 22.05 29.83 7.21
N LEU A 311 22.25 29.15 8.35
CA LEU A 311 21.60 27.87 8.65
C LEU A 311 20.07 28.01 8.68
N ILE A 312 19.55 29.06 9.33
CA ILE A 312 18.10 29.33 9.38
C ILE A 312 17.53 29.56 7.98
N ASN A 313 18.28 30.24 7.10
CA ASN A 313 17.83 30.54 5.74
C ASN A 313 17.64 29.28 4.88
N ILE A 314 18.27 28.15 5.22
CA ILE A 314 18.06 26.84 4.55
C ILE A 314 16.58 26.46 4.52
N SER A 315 15.78 26.87 5.52
CA SER A 315 14.32 26.64 5.55
C SER A 315 13.59 27.19 4.32
N THR A 316 14.16 28.20 3.66
CA THR A 316 13.60 28.88 2.49
C THR A 316 14.36 28.61 1.19
N GLU A 317 15.47 27.88 1.26
CA GLU A 317 16.26 27.50 0.09
C GLU A 317 15.63 26.29 -0.59
N PRO A 318 15.58 26.26 -1.94
CA PRO A 318 15.11 25.10 -2.67
C PRO A 318 16.14 23.97 -2.63
N LEU A 319 15.67 22.76 -2.37
CA LEU A 319 16.43 21.51 -2.44
C LEU A 319 15.89 20.65 -3.59
N GLU A 320 16.77 19.90 -4.24
CA GLU A 320 16.37 18.96 -5.30
C GLU A 320 15.87 17.65 -4.67
N ILE A 321 14.57 17.57 -4.43
CA ILE A 321 13.92 16.43 -3.77
C ILE A 321 13.31 15.49 -4.81
N ALA A 322 13.59 14.19 -4.69
CA ALA A 322 13.03 13.17 -5.57
C ALA A 322 11.50 13.28 -5.67
N ASN A 323 10.95 13.05 -6.87
CA ASN A 323 9.53 13.16 -7.22
C ASN A 323 8.86 14.54 -7.08
N LEU A 324 9.49 15.51 -6.41
CA LEU A 324 8.97 16.87 -6.20
C LEU A 324 9.78 17.95 -6.95
N GLY A 325 11.02 17.66 -7.32
CA GLY A 325 11.93 18.60 -7.96
C GLY A 325 12.48 19.65 -6.98
N SER A 326 12.72 20.86 -7.48
CA SER A 326 13.29 21.97 -6.71
C SER A 326 12.23 22.64 -5.83
N VAL A 327 12.21 22.29 -4.54
CA VAL A 327 11.23 22.79 -3.55
C VAL A 327 11.89 23.02 -2.20
N THR A 328 11.31 23.86 -1.35
CA THR A 328 11.77 23.97 0.05
C THR A 328 11.31 22.77 0.88
N VAL A 329 11.95 22.54 2.02
CA VAL A 329 11.56 21.44 2.94
C VAL A 329 10.10 21.56 3.39
N GLY A 330 9.64 22.76 3.70
CA GLY A 330 8.23 22.99 4.08
C GLY A 330 7.24 22.71 2.94
N GLN A 331 7.62 23.06 1.70
CA GLN A 331 6.84 22.72 0.51
C GLN A 331 6.82 21.21 0.25
N ALA A 332 7.94 20.52 0.48
CA ALA A 332 8.02 19.07 0.35
C ALA A 332 7.07 18.37 1.33
N CYS A 333 7.12 18.72 2.62
CA CYS A 333 6.21 18.18 3.63
C CYS A 333 4.74 18.42 3.28
N SER A 334 4.41 19.66 2.86
CA SER A 334 3.03 20.01 2.44
C SER A 334 2.59 19.22 1.21
N SER A 335 3.50 18.98 0.26
CA SER A 335 3.21 18.23 -0.97
C SER A 335 2.98 16.75 -0.70
N ILE A 336 3.76 16.15 0.22
CA ILE A 336 3.55 14.76 0.66
C ILE A 336 2.14 14.59 1.22
N ILE A 337 1.77 15.41 2.21
CA ILE A 337 0.44 15.34 2.85
C ILE A 337 -0.66 15.61 1.83
N SER A 338 -0.49 16.64 0.99
CA SER A 338 -1.49 16.99 -0.02
C SER A 338 -1.67 15.90 -1.07
N ASN A 339 -0.59 15.27 -1.56
CA ASN A 339 -0.68 14.24 -2.58
C ASN A 339 -1.40 13.00 -2.05
N ILE A 340 -1.06 12.56 -0.83
CA ILE A 340 -1.72 11.43 -0.19
C ILE A 340 -3.18 11.72 0.12
N GLY A 341 -3.50 12.90 0.67
CA GLY A 341 -4.89 13.29 0.95
C GLY A 341 -5.73 13.42 -0.32
N ILE A 342 -5.18 13.98 -1.40
CA ILE A 342 -5.88 14.03 -2.71
C ILE A 342 -6.10 12.62 -3.24
N TYR A 343 -5.10 11.75 -3.18
CA TYR A 343 -5.22 10.39 -3.69
C TYR A 343 -6.24 9.58 -2.88
N SER A 344 -6.18 9.65 -1.55
CA SER A 344 -7.16 9.07 -0.61
C SER A 344 -8.58 9.54 -0.93
N GLN A 345 -8.80 10.84 -1.12
CA GLN A 345 -10.12 11.37 -1.42
C GLN A 345 -10.65 10.94 -2.81
N GLN A 346 -9.76 10.84 -3.81
CA GLN A 346 -10.12 10.33 -5.14
C GLN A 346 -10.48 8.85 -5.08
N ASN A 347 -9.63 8.05 -4.42
CA ASN A 347 -9.85 6.62 -4.26
C ASN A 347 -11.15 6.33 -3.48
N GLN A 348 -11.47 7.11 -2.44
CA GLN A 348 -12.75 6.99 -1.72
C GLN A 348 -13.96 7.25 -2.63
N THR A 349 -13.83 8.19 -3.57
CA THR A 349 -14.90 8.44 -4.55
C THR A 349 -15.10 7.23 -5.46
N GLU A 350 -14.00 6.58 -5.87
CA GLU A 350 -14.05 5.35 -6.67
C GLU A 350 -14.58 4.16 -5.86
N VAL A 351 -14.28 4.05 -4.56
CA VAL A 351 -14.91 3.05 -3.66
C VAL A 351 -16.42 3.21 -3.66
N ASP A 352 -16.92 4.43 -3.47
CA ASP A 352 -18.35 4.71 -3.41
C ASP A 352 -19.02 4.37 -4.75
N ALA A 353 -18.38 4.75 -5.87
CA ALA A 353 -18.86 4.43 -7.21
C ALA A 353 -18.89 2.93 -7.48
N ALA A 354 -17.77 2.24 -7.24
CA ALA A 354 -17.63 0.79 -7.46
C ALA A 354 -18.58 -0.02 -6.56
N SER A 355 -18.75 0.38 -5.30
CA SER A 355 -19.70 -0.24 -4.37
C SER A 355 -21.15 -0.14 -4.86
N ASN A 356 -21.55 1.02 -5.39
CA ASN A 356 -22.86 1.22 -5.97
C ASN A 356 -23.08 0.37 -7.23
N VAL A 357 -22.07 0.29 -8.10
CA VAL A 357 -22.12 -0.54 -9.31
C VAL A 357 -22.22 -2.02 -8.95
N TYR A 358 -21.40 -2.48 -8.01
CA TYR A 358 -21.42 -3.86 -7.51
C TYR A 358 -22.77 -4.23 -6.91
N SER A 359 -23.30 -3.39 -6.02
CA SER A 359 -24.63 -3.58 -5.43
C SER A 359 -25.73 -3.60 -6.49
N ALA A 360 -25.67 -2.72 -7.49
CA ALA A 360 -26.65 -2.70 -8.58
C ALA A 360 -26.58 -3.97 -9.45
N ALA A 361 -25.37 -4.47 -9.73
CA ALA A 361 -25.16 -5.70 -10.48
C ALA A 361 -25.73 -6.92 -9.73
N GLN A 362 -25.45 -7.03 -8.42
CA GLN A 362 -26.02 -8.10 -7.59
C GLN A 362 -27.56 -8.04 -7.58
N ASN A 363 -28.14 -6.86 -7.33
CA ASN A 363 -29.60 -6.69 -7.34
C ASN A 363 -30.22 -7.11 -8.69
N GLN A 364 -29.56 -6.77 -9.79
CA GLN A 364 -30.02 -7.14 -11.13
C GLN A 364 -29.96 -8.66 -11.34
N GLN A 365 -28.93 -9.34 -10.84
CA GLN A 365 -28.80 -10.80 -10.85
C GLN A 365 -29.88 -11.48 -10.00
N SER A 366 -30.05 -11.08 -8.73
CA SER A 366 -31.04 -11.68 -7.81
C SER A 366 -32.48 -11.48 -8.31
N SER A 367 -32.78 -10.35 -8.95
CA SER A 367 -34.10 -10.08 -9.56
C SER A 367 -34.48 -11.06 -10.68
N VAL A 368 -33.49 -11.63 -11.37
CA VAL A 368 -33.68 -12.64 -12.43
C VAL A 368 -33.65 -14.06 -11.86
N SER A 369 -32.93 -14.27 -10.76
CA SER A 369 -32.83 -15.56 -10.06
C SER A 369 -34.07 -15.88 -9.20
N GLY A 370 -34.80 -14.85 -8.73
CA GLY A 370 -36.03 -15.01 -7.94
C GLY A 370 -35.79 -15.34 -6.46
N VAL A 371 -34.57 -15.13 -5.96
CA VAL A 371 -34.15 -15.33 -4.56
C VAL A 371 -34.29 -14.00 -3.78
N SER A 372 -34.66 -14.07 -2.50
CA SER A 372 -34.98 -12.91 -1.65
C SER A 372 -33.71 -12.21 -1.12
N MET A 373 -33.68 -10.88 -1.20
CA MET A 373 -32.53 -9.99 -0.87
C MET A 373 -32.02 -10.07 0.58
N ASP A 374 -32.81 -10.59 1.52
CA ASP A 374 -32.49 -10.58 2.95
C ASP A 374 -31.34 -11.54 3.33
N GLU A 375 -31.05 -12.55 2.49
CA GLU A 375 -30.00 -13.55 2.73
C GLU A 375 -28.65 -13.12 2.11
N GLU A 376 -28.67 -12.36 1.02
CA GLU A 376 -27.49 -11.93 0.24
C GLU A 376 -26.89 -10.60 0.78
N ALA A 377 -27.72 -9.70 1.31
CA ALA A 377 -27.25 -8.50 2.03
C ALA A 377 -26.47 -8.82 3.32
N VAL A 378 -26.77 -9.98 3.94
CA VAL A 378 -26.02 -10.49 5.09
C VAL A 378 -24.62 -10.97 4.69
N ASN A 379 -24.45 -11.51 3.48
CA ASN A 379 -23.12 -11.85 2.96
C ASN A 379 -22.29 -10.59 2.65
N LEU A 380 -22.89 -9.51 2.15
CA LEU A 380 -22.19 -8.24 1.94
C LEU A 380 -21.62 -7.65 3.25
N ILE A 381 -22.40 -7.71 4.34
CA ILE A 381 -21.95 -7.32 5.69
C ILE A 381 -20.92 -8.32 6.24
N THR A 382 -21.05 -9.60 5.91
CA THR A 382 -20.09 -10.64 6.31
C THR A 382 -18.75 -10.46 5.59
N TYR A 383 -18.70 -9.98 4.35
CA TYR A 383 -17.44 -9.62 3.69
C TYR A 383 -16.77 -8.40 4.33
N GLN A 384 -17.54 -7.37 4.71
CA GLN A 384 -17.02 -6.25 5.49
C GLN A 384 -16.50 -6.71 6.86
N GLN A 385 -17.24 -7.60 7.54
CA GLN A 385 -16.85 -8.13 8.84
C GLN A 385 -15.70 -9.13 8.78
N ILE A 386 -15.57 -9.94 7.73
CA ILE A 386 -14.42 -10.85 7.53
C ILE A 386 -13.19 -10.02 7.20
N TYR A 387 -13.30 -8.96 6.40
CA TYR A 387 -12.19 -8.06 6.14
C TYR A 387 -11.75 -7.30 7.40
N GLU A 388 -12.69 -6.67 8.12
CA GLU A 388 -12.42 -6.03 9.42
C GLU A 388 -11.93 -7.01 10.50
N ALA A 389 -12.43 -8.25 10.50
CA ALA A 389 -12.00 -9.30 11.42
C ALA A 389 -10.63 -9.87 11.04
N ASN A 390 -10.30 -9.97 9.76
CA ASN A 390 -8.96 -10.35 9.32
C ASN A 390 -7.95 -9.27 9.70
N LEU A 391 -8.29 -7.98 9.52
CA LEU A 391 -7.46 -6.86 10.00
C LEU A 391 -7.29 -6.88 11.54
N LYS A 392 -8.37 -7.15 12.32
CA LYS A 392 -8.30 -7.22 13.79
C LYS A 392 -7.65 -8.50 14.37
N VAL A 393 -7.80 -9.65 13.71
CA VAL A 393 -7.19 -10.91 14.15
C VAL A 393 -5.69 -10.89 13.87
N ILE A 394 -5.26 -10.20 12.81
CA ILE A 394 -3.85 -10.01 12.48
C ILE A 394 -3.19 -8.97 13.41
N SER A 395 -3.87 -7.85 13.72
CA SER A 395 -3.35 -6.88 14.72
C SER A 395 -3.21 -7.51 16.12
N ALA A 396 -4.16 -8.35 16.53
CA ALA A 396 -4.07 -9.11 17.78
C ALA A 396 -2.99 -10.23 17.74
N GLY A 397 -2.69 -10.75 16.55
CA GLY A 397 -1.60 -11.70 16.33
C GLY A 397 -0.22 -11.06 16.50
N ALA A 398 -0.04 -9.82 16.02
CA ALA A 398 1.16 -9.03 16.21
C ALA A 398 1.38 -8.65 17.69
N GLU A 399 0.34 -8.21 18.40
CA GLU A 399 0.43 -7.90 19.84
C GLU A 399 0.81 -9.13 20.70
N ILE A 400 0.34 -10.33 20.34
CA ILE A 400 0.72 -11.57 21.04
C ILE A 400 2.15 -11.98 20.70
N PHE A 401 2.63 -11.73 19.49
CA PHE A 401 4.00 -12.04 19.07
C PHE A 401 5.01 -11.11 19.75
N ASP A 402 4.72 -9.80 19.81
CA ASP A 402 5.52 -8.82 20.54
C ASP A 402 5.50 -9.09 22.05
N SER A 403 4.35 -9.45 22.62
CA SER A 403 4.26 -9.85 24.04
C SER A 403 5.08 -11.12 24.35
N VAL A 404 5.22 -12.05 23.41
CA VAL A 404 6.04 -13.26 23.58
C VAL A 404 7.54 -12.95 23.44
N LEU A 405 7.91 -11.98 22.59
CA LEU A 405 9.28 -11.51 22.45
C LEU A 405 9.74 -10.70 23.67
N GLU A 406 8.90 -9.81 24.21
CA GLU A 406 9.17 -9.08 25.46
C GLU A 406 9.24 -9.99 26.69
N MET A 407 8.60 -11.16 26.67
CA MET A 407 8.71 -12.16 27.73
C MET A 407 9.96 -13.07 27.60
N CYS A 408 10.67 -13.02 26.49
CA CYS A 408 11.89 -13.81 26.24
C CYS A 408 13.19 -12.98 26.28
N SER A 409 13.11 -11.65 26.40
CA SER A 409 14.18 -10.77 26.90
C SER A 409 14.13 -10.63 28.42
#